data_AF-A0A7T0KFF7-F1
#
_entry.id   AF-A0A7T0KFF7-F1
#
_cell.length_a   1.000
_cell.length_b   1.000
_cell.length_c   1.000
_cell.angle_alpha   90.00
_cell.angle_beta   90.00
_cell.angle_gamma   90.00
#
_symmetry.space_group_name_H-M   'P 1'
#
loop_
_entity.id
_entity.type
_entity.pdbx_description
1 polymer ?
#
loop_
_entity_poly.entity_id
_entity_poly.type
_entity_poly.pdbx_seq_one_letter_code
_entity_poly.pdbx_strand_id
1 'polypeptide(L)' 'MRRALLWDTALGFVGFFAFLALLQAVLNLFSPSPALWPGLLAGALCAAEFGLWLAKRKDLS' A
#
# COMPACT_ATOMS: atom_id res chain seq x y z
N MET A 1 11.08 12.76 17.37
CA MET A 1 11.90 12.28 16.23
C MET A 1 11.80 10.78 15.99
N ARG A 2 12.23 9.88 16.90
CA ARG A 2 12.21 8.41 16.68
C ARG A 2 10.85 7.84 16.26
N ARG A 3 9.75 8.33 16.85
CA ARG A 3 8.39 7.88 16.55
C ARG A 3 7.91 8.28 15.15
N ALA A 4 8.29 9.48 14.69
CA ALA A 4 8.00 9.93 13.33
C ALA A 4 8.73 9.06 12.29
N LEU A 5 10.02 8.73 12.54
CA LEU A 5 10.77 7.81 11.69
C LEU A 5 10.12 6.43 11.60
N LEU A 6 9.57 5.88 12.69
CA LEU A 6 8.87 4.59 12.65
C LEU A 6 7.64 4.64 11.74
N TRP A 7 6.86 5.72 11.82
CA TRP A 7 5.72 5.94 10.92
C TRP A 7 6.15 6.11 9.46
N ASP A 8 7.23 6.86 9.20
CA ASP A 8 7.76 7.05 7.85
C ASP A 8 8.27 5.75 7.25
N THR A 9 8.95 4.92 8.04
CA THR A 9 9.39 3.58 7.61
C THR A 9 8.19 2.68 7.31
N ALA A 10 7.16 2.66 8.17
CA ALA A 10 5.97 1.85 7.95
C ALA A 10 5.21 2.29 6.68
N LEU A 11 5.03 3.60 6.49
CA LEU A 11 4.40 4.16 5.29
C LEU A 11 5.23 3.84 4.03
N GLY A 12 6.54 4.04 4.07
CA GLY A 12 7.42 3.74 2.94
C GLY A 12 7.41 2.25 2.57
N PHE A 13 7.43 1.37 3.56
CA PHE A 13 7.35 -0.08 3.34
C PHE A 13 6.02 -0.48 2.70
N VAL A 14 4.89 -0.07 3.30
CA VAL A 14 3.56 -0.44 2.76
C VAL A 14 3.32 0.20 1.41
N GLY A 15 3.66 1.48 1.21
CA GLY A 15 3.52 2.17 -0.06
C GLY A 15 4.35 1.56 -1.18
N PHE A 16 5.57 1.09 -0.90
CA PHE A 16 6.38 0.37 -1.88
C PHE A 16 5.71 -0.91 -2.38
N PHE A 17 5.20 -1.74 -1.45
CA PHE A 17 4.48 -2.95 -1.84
C PHE A 17 3.13 -2.66 -2.47
N ALA A 18 2.43 -1.60 -2.05
CA ALA A 18 1.20 -1.14 -2.68
C ALA A 18 1.45 -0.78 -4.15
N PHE A 19 2.54 -0.06 -4.42
CA PHE A 19 2.96 0.27 -5.77
C PHE A 19 3.28 -0.97 -6.62
N LEU A 20 4.06 -1.93 -6.08
CA LEU A 20 4.35 -3.18 -6.79
C LEU A 20 3.08 -4.00 -7.06
N ALA A 21 2.18 -4.11 -6.09
CA ALA A 21 0.92 -4.81 -6.24
C ALA A 21 0.01 -4.14 -7.27
N LEU A 22 -0.03 -2.79 -7.30
CA LEU A 22 -0.74 -2.03 -8.32
C LEU A 22 -0.16 -2.30 -9.71
N LEU A 23 1.16 -2.27 -9.85
CA LEU A 23 1.84 -2.59 -11.11
C LEU A 23 1.53 -4.03 -11.55
N GLN A 24 1.57 -4.98 -10.63
CA GLN A 24 1.20 -6.37 -10.89
C GLN A 24 -0.28 -6.49 -11.31
N ALA A 25 -1.19 -5.74 -10.67
CA ALA A 25 -2.60 -5.73 -11.03
C ALA A 25 -2.80 -5.18 -12.45
N VAL A 26 -2.12 -4.09 -12.80
CA VAL A 26 -2.13 -3.51 -14.15
C VAL A 26 -1.61 -4.51 -15.17
N LEU A 27 -0.46 -5.15 -14.91
CA LEU A 27 0.10 -6.17 -15.81
C LEU A 27 -0.85 -7.37 -15.97
N ASN A 28 -1.50 -7.80 -14.88
CA ASN A 28 -2.46 -8.91 -14.90
C ASN A 28 -3.69 -8.64 -15.78
N LEU A 29 -4.08 -7.38 -16.01
CA LEU A 29 -5.16 -7.03 -16.95
C LEU A 29 -4.87 -7.49 -18.38
N PHE A 30 -3.60 -7.64 -18.75
CA PHE A 30 -3.17 -8.07 -20.07
C PHE A 30 -2.87 -9.58 -20.14
N SER A 31 -3.10 -10.32 -19.05
CA SER A 31 -2.97 -11.78 -19.02
C SER A 31 -4.07 -12.45 -19.84
N PRO A 32 -3.81 -13.58 -20.52
CA PRO A 32 -4.85 -14.36 -21.20
C PRO A 32 -5.98 -14.82 -20.28
N SER A 33 -5.70 -14.98 -18.99
CA SER A 33 -6.67 -15.29 -17.95
C SER A 33 -6.39 -14.39 -16.74
N PRO A 34 -6.95 -13.17 -16.70
CA PRO A 34 -6.69 -12.23 -15.62
C PRO A 34 -7.28 -12.75 -14.31
N ALA A 35 -6.45 -12.80 -13.27
CA ALA A 35 -6.90 -13.19 -11.93
C ALA A 35 -7.44 -11.96 -11.17
N LEU A 36 -8.37 -12.17 -10.23
CA LEU A 36 -8.91 -11.06 -9.42
C LEU A 36 -8.00 -10.67 -8.25
N TRP A 37 -7.21 -11.61 -7.73
CA TRP A 37 -6.41 -11.42 -6.53
C TRP A 37 -5.39 -10.26 -6.59
N PRO A 38 -4.73 -9.95 -7.73
CA PRO A 38 -3.78 -8.84 -7.77
C PRO A 38 -4.45 -7.49 -7.50
N GLY A 39 -5.67 -7.30 -8.04
CA GLY A 39 -6.46 -6.10 -7.80
C GLY A 39 -6.93 -5.99 -6.35
N LEU A 40 -7.34 -7.12 -5.76
CA LEU A 40 -7.72 -7.18 -4.33
C LEU A 40 -6.52 -6.86 -3.43
N LEU A 41 -5.34 -7.41 -3.72
CA LEU A 41 -4.12 -7.14 -2.98
C LEU A 41 -3.70 -5.67 -3.10
N ALA A 42 -3.72 -5.10 -4.30
CA ALA A 42 -3.42 -3.69 -4.53
C ALA A 42 -4.38 -2.79 -3.74
N GLY A 43 -5.69 -3.05 -3.81
CA GLY A 43 -6.70 -2.31 -3.06
C GLY A 43 -6.50 -2.40 -1.54
N ALA A 44 -6.20 -3.60 -1.03
CA ALA A 44 -5.94 -3.81 0.40
C ALA A 44 -4.70 -3.04 0.88
N LEU A 45 -3.61 -3.04 0.10
CA LEU A 45 -2.39 -2.31 0.45
C LEU A 45 -2.58 -0.80 0.37
N CYS A 46 -3.31 -0.28 -0.62
CA CYS A 46 -3.67 1.13 -0.68
C CYS A 46 -4.53 1.56 0.53
N ALA A 47 -5.50 0.73 0.93
CA ALA A 47 -6.31 0.98 2.11
C ALA A 47 -5.46 0.97 3.39
N ALA A 48 -4.51 0.04 3.50
CA ALA A 48 -3.58 -0.03 4.62
C ALA A 48 -2.66 1.21 4.67
N GLU A 49 -2.11 1.64 3.53
CA GLU A 49 -1.29 2.85 3.43
C GLU A 49 -2.07 4.09 3.86
N PHE A 50 -3.32 4.24 3.38
CA PHE A 50 -4.20 5.34 3.80
C PHE A 50 -4.50 5.28 5.30
N GLY A 51 -4.76 4.09 5.85
CA GLY A 51 -4.97 3.88 7.26
C GLY A 51 -3.74 4.26 8.11
N LEU A 52 -2.54 3.88 7.67
CA LEU A 52 -1.28 4.28 8.31
C LEU A 52 -1.09 5.80 8.28
N TRP A 53 -1.42 6.45 7.17
CA TRP A 53 -1.33 7.90 7.05
C TRP A 53 -2.27 8.61 8.02
N LEU A 54 -3.53 8.14 8.12
CA LEU A 54 -4.48 8.65 9.09
C LEU A 54 -4.01 8.43 10.53
N ALA A 55 -3.47 7.25 10.84
CA ALA A 55 -2.97 6.93 12.18
C ALA A 55 -1.77 7.81 12.56
N LYS A 56 -0.78 7.97 11.66
CA LYS A 56 0.36 8.87 11.84
C LYS A 56 -0.10 10.31 12.15
N ARG A 57 -1.07 10.83 11.40
CA ARG A 57 -1.59 12.19 11.60
C ARG A 57 -2.23 12.37 12.98
N LYS A 58 -2.99 11.38 13.45
CA LYS A 58 -3.60 11.41 14.79
C LYS A 58 -2.57 11.29 15.91
N ASP A 59 -1.50 10.52 15.68
CA ASP A 59 -0.48 10.20 16.67
C ASP A 59 0.61 11.28 16.84
N LEU A 60 0.82 12.09 15.80
CA LEU A 60 1.81 13.17 15.76
C LEU A 60 1.18 14.59 15.81
N SER A 61 -0.15 14.67 15.87
CA SER A 61 -0.89 15.91 16.15
C SER A 61 -0.84 16.26 17.63
#